data_AF-A0A9D9J2I1-F1
#
_entry.id   AF-A0A9D9J2I1-F1
#
_cell.length_a   1.000
_cell.length_b   1.000
_cell.length_c   1.000
_cell.angle_alpha   90.00
_cell.angle_beta   90.00
_cell.angle_gamma   90.00
#
_symmetry.space_group_name_H-M   'P 1'
#
loop_
_entity.id
_entity.type
_entity.pdbx_description
1 polymer ?
#
loop_
_entity_poly.entity_id
_entity_poly.type
_entity_poly.pdbx_seq_one_letter_code
_entity_poly.pdbx_strand_id
1 'polypeptide(L)'
;LEAKIKWPNDIYVGDRKICGILIENGVRSGSLARSIIGIGLNLNQTEWGTTAPNPTSLAAECPGGGPYFPEKELETLVSDIFSRLESKDTAEIRAGYKRKMYRIGEFHEYENKRDGGKFYGKIIGTTEKGTLLVQDREGAVKEFAFKEIGYII
;
A
#
# COMPACT_ATOMS: atom_id res chain seq x y z
N LEU A 1 16.66 -0.97 0.36
CA LEU A 1 15.33 -1.50 -0.02
C LEU A 1 14.41 -0.35 -0.39
N GLU A 2 13.85 -0.34 -1.60
CA GLU A 2 12.85 0.68 -1.96
C GLU A 2 11.44 0.12 -1.81
N ALA A 3 10.81 0.42 -0.67
CA ALA A 3 9.42 0.05 -0.41
C ALA A 3 8.44 1.11 -0.95
N LYS A 4 7.38 0.65 -1.61
CA LYS A 4 6.31 1.46 -2.21
C LYS A 4 4.94 1.05 -1.69
N ILE A 5 4.03 1.99 -1.63
CA ILE A 5 2.64 1.79 -1.20
C ILE A 5 1.80 1.44 -2.43
N LYS A 6 1.43 0.18 -2.59
CA LYS A 6 0.41 -0.21 -3.55
C LYS A 6 -0.95 0.10 -2.94
N TRP A 7 -1.56 1.17 -3.44
CA TRP A 7 -2.85 1.62 -2.97
C TRP A 7 -3.90 0.49 -3.03
N PRO A 8 -4.76 0.34 -2.01
CA PRO A 8 -4.82 1.20 -0.82
C PRO A 8 -3.95 0.72 0.36
N ASN A 9 -3.60 -0.56 0.39
CA ASN A 9 -3.36 -1.25 1.67
C ASN A 9 -2.10 -2.14 1.69
N ASP A 10 -1.34 -2.22 0.59
CA ASP A 10 -0.19 -3.10 0.52
C ASP A 10 1.12 -2.33 0.39
N ILE A 11 2.20 -2.91 0.92
CA ILE A 11 3.57 -2.44 0.71
C ILE A 11 4.29 -3.43 -0.18
N TYR A 12 4.94 -2.90 -1.21
CA TYR A 12 5.62 -3.63 -2.26
C TYR A 12 7.10 -3.28 -2.30
N VAL A 13 7.94 -4.26 -2.64
CA VAL A 13 9.33 -4.08 -3.06
C VAL A 13 9.41 -4.55 -4.49
N GLY A 14 9.69 -3.62 -5.41
CA GLY A 14 9.47 -3.87 -6.84
C GLY A 14 8.03 -4.33 -7.08
N ASP A 15 7.89 -5.46 -7.75
CA ASP A 15 6.60 -6.08 -8.08
C ASP A 15 6.20 -7.19 -7.10
N ARG A 16 6.76 -7.21 -5.89
CA ARG A 16 6.46 -8.22 -4.86
C ARG A 16 5.89 -7.61 -3.60
N LYS A 17 4.86 -8.24 -3.03
CA LYS A 17 4.20 -7.81 -1.79
C LYS A 17 4.99 -8.27 -0.57
N ILE A 18 5.40 -7.32 0.28
CA ILE A 18 6.11 -7.59 1.54
C ILE A 18 5.23 -7.39 2.78
N CYS A 19 4.21 -6.53 2.69
CA CYS A 19 3.32 -6.24 3.81
C CYS A 19 1.89 -6.01 3.32
N GLY A 20 0.91 -6.44 4.13
CA GLY A 20 -0.49 -6.09 3.98
C GLY A 20 -1.00 -5.38 5.23
N ILE A 21 -1.83 -4.35 5.05
CA ILE A 21 -2.42 -3.56 6.12
C ILE A 21 -3.95 -3.64 6.00
N LEU A 22 -4.64 -3.94 7.09
CA LEU A 22 -6.09 -3.95 7.16
C LEU A 22 -6.54 -2.97 8.23
N ILE A 23 -7.45 -2.05 7.87
CA ILE A 23 -8.03 -1.09 8.80
C ILE A 23 -9.52 -1.35 8.90
N GLU A 24 -9.98 -1.68 10.10
CA GLU A 24 -11.38 -1.92 10.41
C GLU A 24 -11.91 -0.83 11.33
N ASN A 25 -12.89 -0.06 10.84
CA ASN A 25 -13.47 1.07 11.56
C ASN A 25 -14.77 0.64 12.24
N GLY A 26 -14.86 0.86 13.56
CA GLY A 26 -16.11 0.80 14.30
C GLY A 26 -16.75 2.19 14.33
N VAL A 27 -17.94 2.32 13.75
CA VAL A 27 -18.70 3.58 13.73
C VAL A 27 -19.86 3.47 14.72
N ARG A 28 -20.07 4.51 15.54
CA ARG A 28 -21.19 4.61 16.48
C ARG A 28 -21.84 5.98 16.34
N SER A 29 -23.16 6.00 16.16
CA SER A 29 -23.96 7.24 16.04
C SER A 29 -23.44 8.22 14.98
N GLY A 30 -22.96 7.72 13.85
CA GLY A 30 -22.42 8.54 12.76
C GLY A 30 -20.97 9.02 12.94
N SER A 31 -20.32 8.70 14.06
CA SER A 31 -18.94 9.07 14.35
C SER A 31 -18.02 7.84 14.42
N LEU A 32 -16.76 8.01 14.01
CA LEU A 32 -15.73 6.99 14.18
C LEU A 32 -15.48 6.78 15.69
N ALA A 33 -15.80 5.59 16.18
CA ALA A 33 -15.66 5.23 17.60
C ALA A 33 -14.33 4.51 17.89
N ARG A 34 -13.88 3.67 16.96
CA ARG A 34 -12.59 2.96 17.05
C ARG A 34 -12.08 2.58 15.68
N SER A 35 -10.77 2.38 15.57
CA SER A 35 -10.13 1.76 14.40
C SER A 35 -9.22 0.64 14.88
N ILE A 36 -9.31 -0.53 14.26
CA ILE A 36 -8.40 -1.66 14.49
C ILE A 36 -7.52 -1.77 13.25
N ILE A 37 -6.19 -1.71 13.44
CA ILE A 37 -5.22 -1.78 12.35
C ILE A 37 -4.45 -3.10 12.49
N GLY A 38 -4.67 -4.03 11.56
CA GLY A 38 -3.87 -5.23 11.42
C GLY A 38 -2.73 -4.99 10.43
N ILE A 39 -1.49 -5.29 10.81
CA ILE A 39 -0.31 -5.17 9.96
C ILE A 39 0.36 -6.55 9.88
N GLY A 40 0.42 -7.12 8.68
CA GLY A 40 1.15 -8.35 8.41
C GLY A 40 2.40 -8.06 7.58
N LEU A 41 3.57 -8.11 8.21
CA LEU A 41 4.88 -7.91 7.59
C LEU A 41 5.63 -9.25 7.47
N ASN A 42 6.09 -9.56 6.27
CA ASN A 42 6.85 -10.77 5.99
C ASN A 42 8.33 -10.58 6.37
N LEU A 43 8.81 -11.34 7.35
CA LEU A 43 10.16 -11.17 7.90
C LEU A 43 11.16 -12.17 7.32
N ASN A 44 11.08 -13.43 7.73
CA ASN A 44 12.09 -14.47 7.43
C ASN A 44 11.61 -15.52 6.42
N GLN A 45 10.37 -15.45 5.96
CA GLN A 45 9.79 -16.44 5.06
C GLN A 45 10.51 -16.43 3.70
N THR A 46 11.11 -17.56 3.32
CA THR A 46 11.77 -17.76 2.02
C THR A 46 10.98 -18.68 1.09
N GLU A 47 10.05 -19.45 1.64
CA GLU A 47 9.19 -20.37 0.89
C GLU A 47 7.73 -19.93 1.01
N TRP A 48 6.99 -20.06 -0.09
CA TRP A 48 5.61 -19.58 -0.20
C TRP A 48 4.71 -20.66 -0.81
N GLY A 49 3.48 -20.75 -0.31
CA GLY A 49 2.44 -21.55 -0.94
C GLY A 49 1.96 -20.93 -2.25
N THR A 50 1.13 -21.67 -2.99
CA THR A 50 0.63 -21.27 -4.32
C THR A 50 -0.43 -20.16 -4.29
N THR A 51 -0.90 -19.74 -3.12
CA THR A 51 -2.03 -18.81 -2.98
C THR A 51 -1.62 -17.34 -2.88
N ALA A 52 -0.37 -17.04 -2.54
CA ALA A 52 0.14 -15.68 -2.51
C ALA A 52 0.64 -15.32 -3.93
N PRO A 53 0.11 -14.26 -4.57
CA PRO A 53 0.38 -14.01 -6.00
C PRO A 53 1.85 -13.70 -6.28
N ASN A 54 2.47 -12.84 -5.46
CA ASN A 54 3.82 -12.32 -5.66
C ASN A 54 4.49 -11.94 -4.33
N PRO A 55 4.58 -12.84 -3.33
CA PRO A 55 5.10 -12.48 -2.02
C PRO A 55 6.63 -12.26 -2.01
N THR A 56 7.09 -11.47 -1.05
CA THR A 56 8.49 -11.39 -0.62
C THR A 56 8.59 -11.16 0.88
N SER A 57 9.81 -11.17 1.42
CA SER A 57 10.12 -10.95 2.83
C SER A 57 11.38 -10.10 3.00
N LEU A 58 11.61 -9.59 4.22
CA LEU A 58 12.85 -8.87 4.51
C LEU A 58 14.08 -9.75 4.28
N ALA A 59 14.05 -11.02 4.67
CA ALA A 59 15.16 -11.95 4.44
C ALA A 59 15.48 -12.14 2.94
N ALA A 60 14.46 -12.20 2.08
CA ALA A 60 14.65 -12.33 0.64
C ALA A 60 15.21 -11.05 0.00
N GLU A 61 14.75 -9.88 0.44
CA GLU A 61 15.17 -8.59 -0.15
C GLU A 61 16.47 -8.03 0.46
N CYS A 62 16.89 -8.54 1.62
CA CYS A 62 18.07 -8.10 2.37
C CYS A 62 18.90 -9.31 2.84
N PRO A 63 19.55 -10.06 1.93
CA PRO A 63 20.24 -11.33 2.25
C PRO A 63 21.44 -11.20 3.21
N GLY A 64 21.86 -9.98 3.57
CA GLY A 64 22.89 -9.71 4.58
C GLY A 64 22.37 -9.13 5.90
N GLY A 65 21.04 -9.03 6.08
CA GLY A 65 20.41 -8.39 7.25
C GLY A 65 20.44 -9.22 8.54
N GLY A 66 20.82 -10.50 8.44
CA GLY A 66 20.71 -11.47 9.55
C GLY A 66 19.27 -11.93 9.78
N PRO A 67 19.03 -12.76 10.80
CA PRO A 67 17.67 -13.12 11.17
C PRO A 67 16.91 -11.88 11.68
N TYR A 68 15.72 -11.65 11.13
CA TYR A 68 14.83 -10.59 11.60
C TYR A 68 14.06 -11.07 12.83
N PHE A 69 14.20 -10.38 13.95
CA PHE A 69 13.54 -10.75 15.21
C PHE A 69 12.21 -10.01 15.32
N PRO A 70 11.06 -10.72 15.38
CA PRO A 70 9.74 -10.09 15.39
C PRO A 70 9.57 -8.99 16.45
N GLU A 71 10.12 -9.19 17.65
CA GLU A 71 10.04 -8.24 18.76
C GLU A 71 10.74 -6.92 18.43
N LYS A 72 11.94 -6.99 17.86
CA LYS A 72 12.73 -5.81 17.47
C LYS A 72 12.09 -5.05 16.31
N GLU A 73 11.60 -5.79 15.32
CA GLU A 73 10.91 -5.19 14.17
C GLU A 73 9.58 -4.56 14.61
N LEU A 74 8.86 -5.19 15.56
CA LEU A 74 7.64 -4.65 16.15
C LEU A 74 7.91 -3.37 16.94
N GLU A 75 8.94 -3.35 17.79
CA GLU A 75 9.32 -2.14 18.56
C GLU A 75 9.60 -0.96 17.62
N THR A 76 10.36 -1.21 16.55
CA THR A 76 10.67 -0.19 15.54
C THR A 76 9.41 0.29 14.84
N LEU A 77 8.57 -0.64 14.35
CA LEU A 77 7.33 -0.32 13.65
C LEU A 77 6.36 0.48 14.53
N VAL A 78 6.18 0.07 15.78
CA VAL A 78 5.30 0.74 16.74
C VAL A 78 5.81 2.14 17.02
N SER A 79 7.12 2.30 17.30
CA SER A 79 7.72 3.61 17.54
C SER A 79 7.48 4.58 16.37
N ASP A 80 7.71 4.13 15.14
CA ASP A 80 7.51 4.93 13.93
C ASP A 80 6.03 5.31 13.73
N ILE A 81 5.10 4.37 13.95
CA ILE A 81 3.66 4.64 13.84
C ILE A 81 3.23 5.68 14.87
N PHE A 82 3.61 5.52 16.14
CA PHE A 82 3.23 6.46 17.19
C PHE A 82 3.80 7.87 16.94
N SER A 83 5.08 7.96 16.57
CA SER A 83 5.71 9.24 16.21
C SER A 83 4.94 9.94 15.07
N ARG A 84 4.51 9.18 14.06
CA ARG A 84 3.75 9.75 12.94
C ARG A 84 2.35 10.19 13.34
N LEU A 85 1.65 9.41 14.19
CA LEU A 85 0.32 9.76 14.71
C LEU A 85 0.36 11.01 15.59
N GLU A 86 1.43 11.21 16.36
CA GLU A 86 1.60 12.39 17.22
C GLU A 86 1.88 13.67 16.43
N SER A 87 2.59 13.58 15.30
CA SER A 87 3.02 14.74 14.51
C SER A 87 1.85 15.61 13.99
N LYS A 88 0.64 15.04 13.84
CA LYS A 88 -0.60 15.69 13.33
C LYS A 88 -0.46 16.44 11.98
N ASP A 89 0.69 16.42 11.33
CA ASP A 89 0.93 17.08 10.04
C ASP A 89 0.33 16.24 8.90
N THR A 90 -0.98 16.41 8.72
CA THR A 90 -1.72 15.69 7.68
C THR A 90 -1.30 16.08 6.26
N ALA A 91 -0.66 17.24 6.06
CA ALA A 91 -0.19 17.67 4.76
C ALA A 91 1.06 16.88 4.37
N GLU A 92 2.03 16.77 5.28
CA GLU A 92 3.26 16.00 5.04
C GLU A 92 2.99 14.49 5.03
N ILE A 93 2.01 13.98 5.78
CA ILE A 93 1.56 12.59 5.65
C ILE A 93 1.00 12.33 4.24
N ARG A 94 0.14 13.20 3.72
CA ARG A 94 -0.42 13.06 2.35
C ARG A 94 0.67 13.17 1.28
N ALA A 95 1.57 14.14 1.40
CA ALA A 95 2.67 14.33 0.48
C ALA A 95 3.62 13.12 0.50
N GLY A 96 3.97 12.63 1.69
CA GLY A 96 4.78 11.42 1.89
C GLY A 96 4.13 10.17 1.29
N TYR A 97 2.83 9.98 1.51
CA TYR A 97 2.05 8.89 0.91
C TYR A 97 2.17 8.93 -0.61
N LYS A 98 1.86 10.07 -1.24
CA LYS A 98 1.94 10.24 -2.70
C LYS A 98 3.33 9.93 -3.25
N ARG A 99 4.40 10.43 -2.61
CA ARG A 99 5.80 10.17 -3.04
C ARG A 99 6.19 8.70 -2.97
N LYS A 100 5.53 7.92 -2.10
CA LYS A 100 5.80 6.50 -1.91
C LYS A 100 4.83 5.59 -2.64
N MET A 101 3.80 6.11 -3.32
CA MET A 101 2.87 5.27 -4.07
C MET A 101 3.57 4.43 -5.15
N TYR A 102 3.19 3.17 -5.25
CA TYR A 102 3.66 2.24 -6.28
C TYR A 102 3.16 2.69 -7.65
N ARG A 103 4.06 2.71 -8.65
CA ARG A 103 3.82 3.19 -10.03
C ARG A 103 3.38 4.66 -10.13
N ILE A 104 3.61 5.49 -9.10
CA ILE A 104 3.29 6.93 -9.15
C ILE A 104 4.04 7.61 -10.29
N GLY A 105 3.33 8.34 -11.14
CA GLY A 105 3.93 9.10 -12.24
C GLY A 105 4.36 8.27 -13.45
N GLU A 106 4.17 6.95 -13.43
CA GLU A 106 4.52 6.04 -14.52
C GLU A 106 3.26 5.51 -15.22
N PHE A 107 3.33 5.31 -16.54
CA PHE A 107 2.24 4.69 -17.28
C PHE A 107 2.33 3.16 -17.23
N HIS A 108 1.23 2.50 -16.88
CA HIS A 108 1.11 1.05 -16.77
C HIS A 108 -0.28 0.58 -17.23
N GLU A 109 -0.42 -0.73 -17.48
CA GLU A 109 -1.71 -1.35 -17.76
C GLU A 109 -2.44 -1.70 -16.45
N TYR A 110 -3.74 -1.43 -16.44
CA TYR A 110 -4.65 -1.71 -15.34
C TYR A 110 -5.92 -2.37 -15.88
N GLU A 111 -6.66 -3.01 -14.99
CA GLU A 111 -7.97 -3.58 -15.27
C GLU A 111 -9.03 -2.80 -14.50
N ASN A 112 -10.06 -2.32 -15.18
CA ASN A 112 -11.26 -1.81 -14.53
C ASN A 112 -12.09 -3.00 -14.04
N LYS A 113 -12.19 -3.19 -12.73
CA LYS A 113 -12.88 -4.34 -12.14
C LYS A 113 -14.41 -4.26 -12.26
N ARG A 114 -14.96 -3.11 -12.65
CA ARG A 114 -16.41 -2.95 -12.86
C ARG A 114 -16.87 -3.62 -14.17
N ASP A 115 -16.07 -3.55 -15.22
CA ASP A 115 -16.42 -4.03 -16.57
C ASP A 115 -15.43 -5.08 -17.12
N GLY A 116 -14.30 -5.32 -16.44
CA GLY A 116 -13.23 -6.22 -16.88
C GLY A 116 -12.32 -5.64 -17.97
N GLY A 117 -12.55 -4.39 -18.38
CA GLY A 117 -11.81 -3.72 -19.44
C GLY A 117 -10.39 -3.38 -19.00
N LYS A 118 -9.41 -3.62 -19.89
CA LYS A 118 -8.04 -3.16 -19.69
C LYS A 118 -7.87 -1.74 -20.18
N PHE A 119 -7.04 -0.97 -19.50
CA PHE A 119 -6.69 0.38 -19.92
C PHE A 119 -5.27 0.74 -19.50
N TYR A 120 -4.66 1.67 -20.22
CA TYR A 120 -3.33 2.19 -19.91
C TYR A 120 -3.47 3.54 -19.23
N GLY A 121 -2.75 3.77 -18.14
CA GLY A 121 -2.86 5.01 -17.39
C GLY A 121 -1.70 5.23 -16.43
N LYS A 122 -1.67 6.41 -15.82
CA LYS A 122 -0.64 6.84 -14.90
C LYS A 122 -1.27 7.22 -13.58
N ILE A 123 -0.85 6.61 -12.49
CA ILE A 123 -1.31 7.01 -11.15
C ILE A 123 -0.75 8.40 -10.86
N ILE A 124 -1.62 9.34 -10.45
CA ILE A 124 -1.23 10.72 -10.13
C ILE A 124 -1.45 11.08 -8.64
N GLY A 125 -2.03 10.17 -7.87
CA GLY A 125 -2.24 10.32 -6.43
C GLY A 125 -3.60 9.78 -5.99
N THR A 126 -4.12 10.35 -4.90
CA THR A 126 -5.46 10.06 -4.38
C THR A 126 -6.23 11.34 -4.13
N THR A 127 -7.55 11.25 -4.07
CA THR A 127 -8.41 12.35 -3.60
C THR A 127 -8.30 12.51 -2.08
N GLU A 128 -8.96 13.54 -1.52
CA GLU A 128 -9.10 13.72 -0.08
C GLU A 128 -9.87 12.58 0.62
N LYS A 129 -10.75 11.90 -0.12
CA LYS A 129 -11.50 10.72 0.35
C LYS A 129 -10.68 9.42 0.25
N GLY A 130 -9.46 9.49 -0.31
CA GLY A 130 -8.56 8.35 -0.45
C GLY A 130 -8.84 7.47 -1.67
N THR A 131 -9.68 7.89 -2.62
CA THR A 131 -9.87 7.20 -3.90
C THR A 131 -8.68 7.43 -4.83
N LEU A 132 -8.35 6.46 -5.68
CA LEU A 132 -7.19 6.51 -6.57
C LEU A 132 -7.46 7.33 -7.82
N LEU A 133 -6.50 8.16 -8.23
CA LEU A 133 -6.57 8.96 -9.45
C LEU A 133 -5.61 8.41 -10.50
N VAL A 134 -6.14 8.08 -11.68
CA VAL A 134 -5.37 7.57 -12.82
C VAL A 134 -5.64 8.43 -14.05
N GLN A 135 -4.57 8.94 -14.66
CA GLN A 135 -4.61 9.78 -15.87
C GLN A 135 -4.30 8.94 -17.11
N ASP A 136 -5.10 9.04 -18.17
CA ASP A 136 -4.78 8.43 -19.47
C ASP A 136 -3.76 9.26 -20.28
N ARG A 137 -3.51 8.87 -21.54
CA ARG A 137 -2.50 9.55 -22.38
C ARG A 137 -2.99 10.89 -22.92
N GLU A 138 -4.30 11.03 -23.05
CA GLU A 138 -5.02 12.22 -23.49
C GLU A 138 -5.17 13.25 -22.35
N GLY A 139 -4.85 12.84 -21.12
CA GLY A 139 -4.84 13.69 -19.93
C GLY A 139 -6.12 13.62 -19.11
N ALA A 140 -7.12 12.85 -19.51
CA ALA A 140 -8.34 12.65 -18.75
C ALA A 140 -8.06 11.81 -17.51
N VAL A 141 -8.68 12.20 -16.39
CA VAL A 141 -8.46 11.58 -15.08
C VAL A 141 -9.70 10.77 -14.71
N LYS A 142 -9.46 9.51 -14.35
CA LYS A 142 -10.47 8.60 -13.81
C LYS A 142 -10.20 8.34 -12.34
N GLU A 143 -11.28 8.26 -11.57
CA GLU A 143 -11.27 7.99 -10.14
C GLU A 143 -11.73 6.55 -9.87
N PHE A 144 -11.00 5.84 -9.01
CA PHE A 144 -11.30 4.46 -8.62
C PHE A 144 -11.43 4.33 -7.11
N ALA A 145 -12.54 3.77 -6.65
CA ALA A 145 -12.76 3.37 -5.26
C ALA A 145 -12.20 1.97 -4.99
N PHE A 146 -12.28 1.54 -3.73
CA PHE A 146 -11.74 0.26 -3.29
C PHE A 146 -12.30 -0.90 -4.11
N LYS A 147 -11.42 -1.80 -4.57
CA LYS A 147 -11.71 -2.96 -5.43
C LYS A 147 -12.17 -2.64 -6.86
N GLU A 148 -12.12 -1.39 -7.30
CA GLU A 148 -12.55 -1.02 -8.67
C GLU A 148 -11.43 -1.06 -9.71
N ILE A 149 -10.18 -1.21 -9.28
CA ILE A 149 -9.01 -1.27 -10.15
C ILE A 149 -8.14 -2.48 -9.81
N GLY A 150 -7.74 -3.24 -10.84
CA GLY A 150 -6.76 -4.30 -10.81
C GLY A 150 -5.43 -3.83 -11.36
N TYR A 151 -4.34 -4.18 -10.67
CA TYR A 151 -2.98 -3.97 -11.18
C TYR A 151 -2.58 -5.19 -11.98
N ILE A 152 -2.19 -4.99 -13.23
CA ILE A 152 -1.60 -6.03 -14.06
C ILE A 152 -0.09 -5.98 -13.81
N ILE A 153 0.43 -7.05 -13.20
CA ILE A 153 1.81 -7.22 -12.72
C ILE A 153 2.36 -8.48 -13.35
#